data_AF-A0A3M1QRQ5-F1
#
_entry.id   AF-A0A3M1QRQ5-F1
#
_cell.length_a   1.000
_cell.length_b   1.000
_cell.length_c   1.000
_cell.angle_alpha   90.00
_cell.angle_beta   90.00
_cell.angle_gamma   90.00
#
_symmetry.space_group_name_H-M   'P 1'
#
loop_
_entity.id
_entity.type
_entity.pdbx_description
1 polymer ?
#
loop_
_entity_poly.entity_id
_entity_poly.type
_entity_poly.pdbx_seq_one_letter_code
_entity_poly.pdbx_strand_id
1 'polypeptide(L)'
;AHYADPAFSFREPIGVTAIAFLRGPRFPCRLQGRLLVGDTNFGRLYLFELNAARDGLALAGALADNVADNAAEREAVVFGQGWGITSDLTIGPDGALYHLSLLDGSVRRIASATPRSDLDGDASVGLADLRILLESFDRDAGGDVNCDGTTDLTDLAILLRDFGA
;
A
#
# COMPACT_ATOMS: atom_id res chain seq x y z
N ALA A 1 -5.38 19.82 28.34
CA ALA A 1 -5.70 18.77 27.35
C ALA A 1 -6.39 19.44 26.16
N HIS A 2 -5.98 19.14 24.93
CA HIS A 2 -6.61 19.66 23.71
C HIS A 2 -7.19 18.46 22.96
N TYR A 3 -8.48 18.51 22.64
CA TYR A 3 -9.13 17.53 21.78
C TYR A 3 -8.86 17.90 20.32
N ALA A 4 -8.75 16.90 19.45
CA ALA A 4 -8.70 17.08 18.01
C ALA A 4 -9.69 16.11 17.37
N ASP A 5 -10.35 16.56 16.32
CA ASP A 5 -11.25 15.72 15.54
C ASP A 5 -10.46 14.56 14.89
N PRO A 6 -11.10 13.41 14.64
CA PRO A 6 -10.46 12.32 13.91
C PRO A 6 -9.97 12.78 12.53
N ALA A 7 -8.83 12.25 12.09
CA ALA A 7 -8.34 12.49 10.73
C ALA A 7 -9.31 11.98 9.64
N PHE A 8 -10.13 10.99 9.98
CA PHE A 8 -11.23 10.48 9.19
C PHE A 8 -12.24 9.76 10.07
N SER A 9 -13.52 9.78 9.71
CA SER A 9 -14.56 9.04 10.43
C SER A 9 -15.55 8.35 9.49
N PHE A 10 -16.15 7.28 9.98
CA PHE A 10 -17.24 6.59 9.30
C PHE A 10 -18.52 6.84 10.09
N ARG A 11 -19.52 7.46 9.46
CA ARG A 11 -20.81 7.73 10.10
C ARG A 11 -21.54 6.46 10.46
N GLU A 12 -21.55 5.49 9.54
CA GLU A 12 -21.93 4.11 9.85
C GLU A 12 -20.68 3.38 10.39
N PRO A 13 -20.63 3.01 11.68
CA PRO A 13 -19.42 2.46 12.26
C PRO A 13 -19.02 1.15 11.60
N ILE A 14 -17.78 1.08 11.11
CA ILE A 14 -17.19 -0.15 10.55
C ILE A 14 -16.54 -1.03 11.61
N GLY A 15 -16.32 -0.47 12.81
CA GLY A 15 -15.47 -1.06 13.85
C GLY A 15 -14.02 -1.14 13.36
N VAL A 16 -13.38 0.03 13.26
CA VAL A 16 -11.96 0.17 12.87
C VAL A 16 -11.10 -0.67 13.81
N THR A 17 -10.20 -1.47 13.25
CA THR A 17 -9.27 -2.31 14.02
C THR A 17 -7.82 -1.92 13.76
N ALA A 18 -7.08 -2.73 13.01
CA ALA A 18 -5.66 -2.52 12.77
C ALA A 18 -5.42 -1.51 11.66
N ILE A 19 -4.27 -0.84 11.73
CA ILE A 19 -3.77 0.04 10.69
C ILE A 19 -2.33 -0.33 10.34
N ALA A 20 -1.97 -0.21 9.07
CA ALA A 20 -0.60 -0.42 8.63
C ALA A 20 -0.27 0.53 7.47
N PHE A 21 0.97 0.99 7.40
CA PHE A 21 1.47 1.67 6.20
C PHE A 21 2.08 0.65 5.26
N LEU A 22 1.59 0.60 4.02
CA LEU A 22 2.15 -0.26 2.99
C LEU A 22 3.54 0.24 2.63
N ARG A 23 4.54 -0.62 2.77
CA ARG A 23 5.94 -0.32 2.48
C ARG A 23 6.68 -1.58 2.08
N GLY A 24 7.81 -1.40 1.42
CA GLY A 24 8.71 -2.48 1.05
C GLY A 24 8.47 -3.02 -0.37
N PRO A 25 9.42 -3.83 -0.87
CA PRO A 25 9.58 -4.12 -2.30
C PRO A 25 8.48 -5.01 -2.89
N ARG A 26 7.62 -5.60 -2.06
CA ARG A 26 6.51 -6.46 -2.49
C ARG A 26 5.26 -5.69 -2.94
N PHE A 27 5.32 -4.36 -2.92
CA PHE A 27 4.22 -3.51 -3.40
C PHE A 27 4.71 -2.51 -4.44
N PRO A 28 3.91 -2.20 -5.48
CA PRO A 28 4.24 -1.20 -6.49
C PRO A 28 4.30 0.21 -5.89
N CYS A 29 4.95 1.14 -6.60
CA CYS A 29 5.14 2.52 -6.13
C CYS A 29 3.85 3.24 -5.76
N ARG A 30 2.77 3.04 -6.53
CA ARG A 30 1.44 3.61 -6.23
C ARG A 30 0.83 3.20 -4.88
N LEU A 31 1.35 2.13 -4.26
CA LEU A 31 0.91 1.67 -2.94
C LEU A 31 1.89 2.04 -1.82
N GLN A 32 3.09 2.55 -2.14
CA GLN A 32 4.06 2.91 -1.11
C GLN A 32 3.54 4.05 -0.23
N GLY A 33 3.71 3.87 1.08
CA GLY A 33 3.32 4.83 2.10
C GLY A 33 1.82 5.02 2.27
N ARG A 34 0.96 4.28 1.54
CA ARG A 34 -0.50 4.31 1.72
C ARG A 34 -0.89 3.73 3.07
N LEU A 35 -1.94 4.27 3.68
CA LEU A 35 -2.51 3.78 4.94
C LEU A 35 -3.56 2.72 4.63
N LEU A 36 -3.37 1.52 5.17
CA LEU A 36 -4.35 0.45 5.15
C LEU A 36 -5.05 0.37 6.51
N VAL A 37 -6.38 0.23 6.50
CA VAL A 37 -7.22 0.15 7.70
C VAL A 37 -8.08 -1.10 7.62
N GLY A 38 -8.11 -1.89 8.70
CA GLY A 38 -8.98 -3.06 8.83
C GLY A 38 -10.29 -2.75 9.53
N ASP A 39 -11.29 -3.58 9.28
CA ASP A 39 -12.55 -3.56 10.01
C ASP A 39 -13.00 -4.91 10.54
N THR A 40 -14.04 -4.85 11.38
CA THR A 40 -14.72 -6.02 11.93
C THR A 40 -16.15 -6.19 11.42
N ASN A 41 -16.86 -5.11 11.06
CA ASN A 41 -18.30 -5.21 10.75
C ASN A 41 -18.58 -5.69 9.33
N PHE A 42 -17.72 -5.36 8.36
CA PHE A 42 -17.96 -5.66 6.94
C PHE A 42 -16.93 -6.62 6.34
N GLY A 43 -15.85 -6.93 7.06
CA GLY A 43 -14.78 -7.81 6.61
C GLY A 43 -13.96 -7.22 5.46
N ARG A 44 -13.63 -5.93 5.57
CA ARG A 44 -12.99 -5.12 4.53
C ARG A 44 -11.67 -4.55 5.00
N LEU A 45 -10.84 -4.25 4.00
CA LEU A 45 -9.67 -3.40 4.14
C LEU A 45 -9.93 -2.11 3.35
N TYR A 46 -9.52 -0.98 3.92
CA TYR A 46 -9.65 0.34 3.32
C TYR A 46 -8.26 0.92 3.06
N LEU A 47 -8.07 1.58 1.91
CA LEU A 47 -6.79 2.16 1.52
C LEU A 47 -6.92 3.67 1.36
N PHE A 48 -6.07 4.40 2.08
CA PHE A 48 -6.03 5.85 2.04
C PHE A 48 -4.67 6.34 1.56
N GLU A 49 -4.71 7.38 0.74
CA GLU A 49 -3.55 8.20 0.43
C GLU A 49 -3.36 9.27 1.50
N LEU A 50 -2.11 9.51 1.90
CA LEU A 50 -1.77 10.62 2.77
C LEU A 50 -1.43 11.84 1.92
N ASN A 51 -1.64 13.03 2.48
CA ASN A 51 -1.13 14.25 1.88
C ASN A 51 0.42 14.28 1.91
N ALA A 52 1.02 15.24 1.21
CA ALA A 52 2.48 15.34 1.08
C ALA A 52 3.20 15.50 2.44
N ALA A 53 2.60 16.24 3.39
CA ALA A 53 3.15 16.44 4.74
C ALA A 53 2.99 15.20 5.64
N ARG A 54 2.18 14.21 5.22
CA ARG A 54 1.82 13.00 5.97
C ARG A 54 1.17 13.29 7.34
N ASP A 55 0.50 14.42 7.46
CA ASP A 55 -0.26 14.83 8.65
C ASP A 55 -1.78 14.75 8.44
N GLY A 56 -2.23 14.33 7.25
CA GLY A 56 -3.63 14.13 6.91
C GLY A 56 -3.82 13.20 5.73
N LEU A 57 -5.08 12.96 5.36
CA LEU A 57 -5.46 12.14 4.21
C LEU A 57 -5.69 13.02 2.98
N ALA A 58 -5.27 12.55 1.82
CA ALA A 58 -5.56 13.21 0.54
C ALA A 58 -6.95 12.78 0.05
N LEU A 59 -7.98 13.44 0.56
CA LEU A 59 -9.39 13.15 0.22
C LEU A 59 -9.96 14.23 -0.71
N ALA A 60 -10.92 13.82 -1.53
CA ALA A 60 -11.58 14.69 -2.49
C ALA A 60 -13.02 14.25 -2.73
N GLY A 61 -13.80 15.10 -3.40
CA GLY A 61 -15.19 14.81 -3.75
C GLY A 61 -16.05 14.64 -2.50
N ALA A 62 -16.82 13.55 -2.45
CA ALA A 62 -17.76 13.26 -1.35
C ALA A 62 -17.07 12.98 0.00
N LEU A 63 -15.75 12.72 0.02
CA LEU A 63 -14.98 12.49 1.25
C LEU A 63 -14.17 13.72 1.70
N ALA A 64 -14.33 14.88 1.04
CA ALA A 64 -13.53 16.07 1.30
C ALA A 64 -13.76 16.67 2.70
N ASP A 65 -14.82 16.26 3.39
CA ASP A 65 -15.15 16.62 4.77
C ASP A 65 -14.56 15.64 5.80
N ASN A 66 -13.77 14.66 5.36
CA ASN A 66 -13.17 13.59 6.17
C ASN A 66 -14.19 12.64 6.82
N VAL A 67 -15.39 12.53 6.25
CA VAL A 67 -16.42 11.62 6.72
C VAL A 67 -16.89 10.73 5.58
N ALA A 68 -17.05 9.43 5.84
CA ALA A 68 -17.90 8.58 5.02
C ALA A 68 -19.31 8.55 5.62
N ASP A 69 -20.23 9.31 5.05
CA ASP A 69 -21.61 9.47 5.51
C ASP A 69 -22.48 8.23 5.22
N ASN A 70 -22.16 7.52 4.16
CA ASN A 70 -22.98 6.44 3.63
C ASN A 70 -22.14 5.33 3.00
N ALA A 71 -22.82 4.25 2.60
CA ALA A 71 -22.17 3.11 1.99
C ALA A 71 -21.42 3.45 0.70
N ALA A 72 -21.94 4.35 -0.14
CA ALA A 72 -21.30 4.69 -1.42
C ALA A 72 -19.98 5.43 -1.22
N GLU A 73 -19.94 6.36 -0.27
CA GLU A 73 -18.69 7.02 0.14
C GLU A 73 -17.69 6.07 0.79
N ARG A 74 -18.17 5.16 1.64
CA ARG A 74 -17.32 4.10 2.20
C ARG A 74 -16.72 3.21 1.11
N GLU A 75 -17.48 2.83 0.07
CA GLU A 75 -16.96 2.02 -1.05
C GLU A 75 -15.82 2.71 -1.79
N ALA A 76 -15.78 4.05 -1.82
CA ALA A 76 -14.74 4.80 -2.55
C ALA A 76 -13.32 4.57 -1.98
N VAL A 77 -13.22 4.09 -0.74
CA VAL A 77 -11.94 3.81 -0.05
C VAL A 77 -11.71 2.32 0.23
N VAL A 78 -12.56 1.42 -0.28
CA VAL A 78 -12.39 -0.02 -0.10
C VAL A 78 -11.23 -0.53 -0.98
N PHE A 79 -10.25 -1.16 -0.33
CA PHE A 79 -9.17 -1.89 -1.00
C PHE A 79 -9.59 -3.30 -1.42
N GLY A 80 -10.34 -3.97 -0.55
CA GLY A 80 -10.81 -5.33 -0.79
C GLY A 80 -11.75 -5.81 0.30
N GLN A 81 -12.40 -6.94 0.04
CA GLN A 81 -13.45 -7.52 0.88
C GLN A 81 -13.19 -9.02 1.10
N GLY A 82 -13.92 -9.63 2.03
CA GLY A 82 -13.79 -11.06 2.33
C GLY A 82 -12.63 -11.39 3.28
N TRP A 83 -12.13 -10.39 4.02
CA TRP A 83 -11.01 -10.55 4.94
C TRP A 83 -11.42 -11.11 6.30
N GLY A 84 -12.72 -11.26 6.58
CA GLY A 84 -13.22 -11.63 7.90
C GLY A 84 -12.97 -10.51 8.92
N ILE A 85 -12.93 -10.85 10.21
CA ILE A 85 -12.69 -9.84 11.26
C ILE A 85 -11.20 -9.55 11.32
N THR A 86 -10.77 -8.39 10.82
CA THR A 86 -9.35 -7.99 10.89
C THR A 86 -8.99 -7.68 12.34
N SER A 87 -8.02 -8.39 12.91
CA SER A 87 -7.49 -8.05 14.24
C SER A 87 -6.12 -7.38 14.17
N ASP A 88 -5.30 -7.75 13.19
CA ASP A 88 -3.95 -7.19 13.02
C ASP A 88 -3.55 -7.08 11.53
N LEU A 89 -2.68 -6.11 11.26
CA LEU A 89 -2.05 -5.82 9.98
C LEU A 89 -0.58 -5.47 10.24
N THR A 90 0.36 -6.21 9.66
CA THR A 90 1.79 -5.90 9.84
C THR A 90 2.61 -6.20 8.60
N ILE A 91 3.69 -5.43 8.40
CA ILE A 91 4.65 -5.70 7.32
C ILE A 91 5.71 -6.66 7.87
N GLY A 92 5.80 -7.84 7.26
CA GLY A 92 6.80 -8.84 7.60
C GLY A 92 8.20 -8.44 7.15
N PRO A 93 9.23 -9.14 7.64
CA PRO A 93 10.63 -8.90 7.25
C PRO A 93 10.89 -9.19 5.76
N ASP A 94 10.03 -9.98 5.11
CA ASP A 94 10.06 -10.26 3.67
C ASP A 94 9.42 -9.14 2.82
N GLY A 95 8.95 -8.09 3.46
CA GLY A 95 8.28 -6.94 2.85
C GLY A 95 6.82 -7.19 2.46
N ALA A 96 6.25 -8.35 2.76
CA ALA A 96 4.83 -8.64 2.51
C ALA A 96 3.96 -8.12 3.66
N LEU A 97 2.67 -7.89 3.38
CA LEU A 97 1.67 -7.58 4.40
C LEU A 97 1.12 -8.89 4.95
N TYR A 98 1.05 -8.99 6.27
CA TYR A 98 0.40 -10.07 6.99
C TYR A 98 -0.89 -9.56 7.60
N HIS A 99 -1.97 -10.25 7.29
CA HIS A 99 -3.31 -10.00 7.81
C HIS A 99 -3.67 -11.12 8.78
N LEU A 100 -4.16 -10.76 9.97
CA LEU A 100 -4.71 -11.69 10.95
C LEU A 100 -6.23 -11.55 11.01
N SER A 101 -6.92 -12.67 10.82
CA SER A 101 -8.38 -12.75 10.91
C SER A 101 -8.81 -13.45 12.19
N LEU A 102 -9.57 -12.76 13.03
CA LEU A 102 -10.17 -13.33 14.23
C LEU A 102 -11.34 -14.27 13.92
N LEU A 103 -12.00 -14.09 12.77
CA LEU A 103 -13.18 -14.86 12.39
C LEU A 103 -12.86 -16.34 12.11
N ASP A 104 -11.75 -16.60 11.41
CA ASP A 104 -11.33 -17.94 11.00
C ASP A 104 -9.96 -18.34 11.56
N GLY A 105 -9.33 -17.50 12.39
CA GLY A 105 -8.02 -17.76 12.99
C GLY A 105 -6.87 -17.81 11.99
N SER A 106 -7.06 -17.33 10.76
CA SER A 106 -6.06 -17.42 9.71
C SER A 106 -5.08 -16.25 9.70
N VAL A 107 -3.82 -16.56 9.38
CA VAL A 107 -2.81 -15.56 9.00
C VAL A 107 -2.62 -15.64 7.49
N ARG A 108 -2.86 -14.53 6.80
CA ARG A 108 -2.75 -14.43 5.34
C ARG A 108 -1.58 -13.54 4.96
N ARG A 109 -0.77 -13.98 4.01
CA ARG A 109 0.34 -13.22 3.44
C ARG A 109 -0.11 -12.59 2.11
N ILE A 110 0.06 -11.28 2.00
CA ILE A 110 -0.38 -10.45 0.87
C ILE A 110 0.86 -9.77 0.28
N ALA A 111 1.10 -10.02 -1.01
CA ALA A 111 2.20 -9.45 -1.77
C ALA A 111 1.77 -9.26 -3.24
N SER A 112 2.45 -8.37 -3.96
CA SER A 112 2.38 -8.33 -5.42
C SER A 112 2.85 -9.65 -6.01
N ALA A 113 2.19 -10.09 -7.08
CA ALA A 113 2.59 -11.28 -7.83
C ALA A 113 3.92 -11.05 -8.57
N THR A 114 4.15 -9.82 -9.04
CA THR A 114 5.39 -9.42 -9.70
C THR A 114 6.31 -8.67 -8.73
N PRO A 115 7.64 -8.94 -8.75
CA PRO A 115 8.62 -8.09 -8.10
C PRO A 115 8.52 -6.66 -8.61
N ARG A 116 8.91 -5.68 -7.79
CA ARG A 116 8.96 -4.30 -8.26
C ARG A 116 10.12 -4.04 -9.24
N SER A 117 11.16 -4.87 -9.17
CA SER A 117 12.33 -4.82 -10.05
C SER A 117 12.07 -5.45 -11.42
N ASP A 118 10.90 -6.06 -11.64
CA ASP A 118 10.40 -6.51 -12.94
C ASP A 118 9.75 -5.30 -13.63
N LEU A 119 10.56 -4.59 -14.41
CA LEU A 119 10.25 -3.33 -15.08
C LEU A 119 9.55 -3.56 -16.44
N ASP A 120 9.73 -4.72 -17.07
CA ASP A 120 9.06 -5.06 -18.33
C ASP A 120 7.78 -5.89 -18.18
N GLY A 121 7.52 -6.41 -16.97
CA GLY A 121 6.30 -7.13 -16.60
C GLY A 121 6.30 -8.60 -17.02
N ASP A 122 7.46 -9.20 -17.31
CA ASP A 122 7.59 -10.59 -17.72
C ASP A 122 7.65 -11.60 -16.55
N ALA A 123 7.50 -11.09 -15.32
CA ALA A 123 7.58 -11.84 -14.06
C ALA A 123 8.96 -12.40 -13.70
N SER A 124 10.02 -11.95 -14.37
CA SER A 124 11.41 -12.23 -14.06
C SER A 124 12.17 -10.93 -13.81
N VAL A 125 13.26 -10.97 -13.05
CA VAL A 125 14.17 -9.83 -12.92
C VAL A 125 15.48 -10.16 -13.62
N GLY A 126 15.83 -9.46 -14.70
CA GLY A 126 16.96 -9.80 -15.53
C GLY A 126 17.52 -8.67 -16.40
N LEU A 127 18.12 -9.05 -17.53
CA LEU A 127 18.81 -8.12 -18.42
C LEU A 127 17.86 -7.13 -19.09
N ALA A 128 16.60 -7.51 -19.31
CA ALA A 128 15.59 -6.63 -19.89
C ALA A 128 15.27 -5.48 -18.93
N ASP A 129 15.10 -5.77 -17.64
CA ASP A 129 14.91 -4.77 -16.58
C ASP A 129 16.16 -3.91 -16.39
N LEU A 130 17.34 -4.54 -16.35
CA LEU A 130 18.60 -3.79 -16.24
C LEU A 130 18.75 -2.80 -17.38
N ARG A 131 18.36 -3.17 -18.61
CA ARG A 131 18.36 -2.24 -19.75
C ARG A 131 17.41 -1.07 -19.50
N ILE A 132 16.18 -1.32 -19.08
CA ILE A 132 15.19 -0.24 -18.80
C ILE A 132 15.72 0.72 -17.73
N LEU A 133 16.31 0.18 -16.67
CA LEU A 133 16.92 0.96 -15.60
C LEU A 133 18.06 1.83 -16.14
N LEU A 134 19.00 1.24 -16.89
CA LEU A 134 20.15 1.98 -17.45
C LEU A 134 19.74 3.01 -18.52
N GLU A 135 18.64 2.77 -19.23
CA GLU A 135 18.05 3.76 -20.16
C GLU A 135 17.49 4.98 -19.40
N SER A 136 16.98 4.78 -18.19
CA SER A 136 16.36 5.82 -17.35
C SER A 136 17.35 6.48 -16.37
N PHE A 137 18.52 5.89 -16.16
CA PHE A 137 19.53 6.29 -15.17
C PHE A 137 19.95 7.76 -15.30
N ASP A 138 19.81 8.53 -14.23
CA ASP A 138 20.01 9.99 -14.18
C ASP A 138 19.19 10.79 -15.23
N ARG A 139 18.14 10.21 -15.82
CA ARG A 139 17.30 10.85 -16.86
C ARG A 139 15.86 11.06 -16.42
N ASP A 140 15.22 10.00 -15.94
CA ASP A 140 13.83 10.00 -15.50
C ASP A 140 13.60 8.90 -14.44
N ALA A 141 12.33 8.63 -14.10
CA ALA A 141 11.94 7.65 -13.08
C ALA A 141 11.53 6.29 -13.66
N GLY A 142 11.84 6.01 -14.94
CA GLY A 142 11.46 4.77 -15.61
C GLY A 142 12.11 3.51 -15.01
N GLY A 143 13.24 3.67 -14.30
CA GLY A 143 13.92 2.62 -13.56
C GLY A 143 13.84 2.76 -12.04
N ASP A 144 12.96 3.62 -11.52
CA ASP A 144 12.80 3.87 -10.08
C ASP A 144 12.11 2.67 -9.40
N VAL A 145 12.92 1.76 -8.86
CA VAL A 145 12.45 0.57 -8.16
C VAL A 145 12.39 0.81 -6.65
N ASN A 146 12.93 1.90 -6.13
CA ASN A 146 12.85 2.21 -4.71
C ASN A 146 11.63 3.12 -4.36
N CYS A 147 11.07 3.77 -5.39
CA CYS A 147 9.96 4.73 -5.38
C CYS A 147 10.29 6.09 -4.75
N ASP A 148 11.51 6.60 -4.93
CA ASP A 148 11.95 7.92 -4.44
C ASP A 148 11.83 9.05 -5.48
N GLY A 149 11.44 8.72 -6.72
CA GLY A 149 11.25 9.65 -7.82
C GLY A 149 12.49 9.84 -8.70
N THR A 150 13.57 9.10 -8.46
CA THR A 150 14.79 9.12 -9.28
C THR A 150 15.19 7.71 -9.70
N THR A 151 15.95 7.59 -10.80
CA THR A 151 16.62 6.34 -11.17
C THR A 151 18.12 6.50 -10.98
N ASP A 152 18.66 5.88 -9.92
CA ASP A 152 20.04 6.04 -9.50
C ASP A 152 20.74 4.72 -9.06
N LEU A 153 21.89 4.82 -8.40
CA LEU A 153 22.65 3.65 -7.92
C LEU A 153 21.89 2.81 -6.89
N THR A 154 20.95 3.39 -6.16
CA THR A 154 20.08 2.71 -5.19
C THR A 154 19.15 1.76 -5.92
N ASP A 155 18.57 2.21 -7.03
CA ASP A 155 17.72 1.39 -7.90
C ASP A 155 18.52 0.27 -8.53
N LEU A 156 19.70 0.58 -9.06
CA LEU A 156 20.60 -0.43 -9.62
C LEU A 156 20.96 -1.49 -8.58
N ALA A 157 21.26 -1.09 -7.34
CA ALA A 157 21.59 -2.03 -6.27
C ALA A 157 20.40 -2.94 -5.91
N ILE A 158 19.17 -2.41 -5.91
CA ILE A 158 17.95 -3.18 -5.66
C ILE A 158 17.70 -4.17 -6.81
N LEU A 159 17.79 -3.72 -8.05
CA LEU A 159 17.61 -4.56 -9.23
C LEU A 159 18.64 -5.70 -9.24
N LEU A 160 19.92 -5.40 -8.99
CA LEU A 160 20.97 -6.42 -8.96
C LEU A 160 20.82 -7.41 -7.79
N ARG A 161 20.27 -6.98 -6.65
CA ARG A 161 19.95 -7.89 -5.54
C ARG A 161 18.85 -8.89 -5.93
N ASP A 162 17.89 -8.44 -6.72
CA ASP A 162 16.73 -9.24 -7.13
C ASP A 162 16.99 -10.01 -8.44
N PHE A 163 18.17 -9.84 -9.06
CA PHE A 163 18.51 -10.39 -10.37
C PHE A 163 18.49 -11.93 -10.41
N GLY A 164 17.75 -12.50 -11.35
CA GLY A 164 17.56 -13.94 -11.52
C GLY A 164 16.50 -14.56 -10.61
N ALA A 165 15.72 -13.74 -9.90
CA ALA A 165 14.56 -14.16 -9.11
C ALA A 165 13.31 -14.41 -9.98
#